data_AF-D4CYV1-F1
#
_entry.id   AF-D4CYV1-F1
#
_cell.length_a   1.000
_cell.length_b   1.000
_cell.length_c   1.000
_cell.angle_alpha   90.00
_cell.angle_beta   90.00
_cell.angle_gamma   90.00
#
_symmetry.space_group_name_H-M   'P 1'
#
loop_
_entity.id
_entity.type
_entity.pdbx_description
1 polymer ?
#
loop_
_entity_poly.entity_id
_entity_poly.type
_entity_poly.pdbx_seq_one_letter_code
_entity_poly.pdbx_strand_id
1 'polypeptide(L)'
;KANSTAAETIKGGDEVVFKDGAGVKITQSGKEFTISADTSKLSQSTKLSYTANGVAAKQEVTLADGLNFQDGKFTKASVDTAGKVKYDTVTQGITVTDGKAAVPTTDGLTTAKDIANVVNSLGWKANAGGNVDGGSTSTLVKSGDEVVFKAGDNLTVKQDLSTGKQEYTYKLNKDLTGLDSVTSKKLTVPGTGGKDTVIDSNGINAGGNKITNVAPGVNGTDAVNKSQLDQ
;
A
#
# COMPACT_ATOMS: atom_id res chain seq x y z
N LYS A 1 -45.35 -64.59 -20.87
CA LYS A 1 -44.08 -64.60 -20.11
C LYS A 1 -43.47 -63.20 -20.15
N ALA A 2 -43.07 -62.62 -19.02
CA ALA A 2 -42.33 -61.37 -18.98
C ALA A 2 -41.15 -61.55 -18.01
N ASN A 3 -39.94 -61.14 -18.40
CA ASN A 3 -38.71 -61.38 -17.64
C ASN A 3 -38.56 -62.89 -17.29
N SER A 4 -38.22 -63.18 -16.03
CA SER A 4 -37.94 -64.52 -15.50
C SER A 4 -39.19 -65.30 -15.06
N THR A 5 -40.41 -64.78 -15.22
CA THR A 5 -41.61 -65.47 -14.74
C THR A 5 -41.97 -66.71 -15.58
N ALA A 6 -42.74 -67.64 -15.01
CA ALA A 6 -43.23 -68.82 -15.74
C ALA A 6 -44.25 -68.42 -16.83
N ALA A 7 -44.45 -69.28 -17.83
CA ALA A 7 -45.48 -69.07 -18.82
C ALA A 7 -46.86 -69.44 -18.24
N GLU A 8 -47.85 -68.59 -18.46
CA GLU A 8 -49.24 -68.82 -18.09
C GLU A 8 -50.13 -68.71 -19.33
N THR A 9 -51.21 -69.49 -19.36
CA THR A 9 -52.21 -69.46 -20.45
C THR A 9 -53.30 -68.47 -20.10
N ILE A 10 -53.54 -67.49 -20.97
CA ILE A 10 -54.64 -66.52 -20.83
C ILE A 10 -55.90 -67.12 -21.46
N LYS A 11 -56.98 -67.24 -20.69
CA LYS A 11 -58.29 -67.76 -21.08
C LYS A 11 -59.28 -66.62 -21.31
N GLY A 12 -60.40 -66.92 -21.97
CA GLY A 12 -61.49 -65.96 -22.13
C GLY A 12 -62.06 -65.52 -20.78
N GLY A 13 -62.05 -64.22 -20.50
CA GLY A 13 -62.49 -63.63 -19.24
C GLY A 13 -61.37 -63.22 -18.28
N ASP A 14 -60.11 -63.57 -18.58
CA ASP A 14 -58.97 -63.19 -17.75
C ASP A 14 -58.67 -61.67 -17.88
N GLU A 15 -58.33 -61.03 -16.76
CA GLU A 15 -57.85 -59.64 -16.73
C GLU A 15 -56.32 -59.59 -16.87
N VAL A 16 -55.83 -58.76 -17.79
CA VAL A 16 -54.40 -58.51 -17.97
C VAL A 16 -54.09 -57.08 -17.58
N VAL A 17 -53.32 -56.89 -16.50
CA VAL A 17 -52.95 -55.56 -15.99
C VAL A 17 -51.53 -55.21 -16.42
N PHE A 18 -51.39 -54.11 -17.15
CA PHE A 18 -50.10 -53.49 -17.43
C PHE A 18 -49.82 -52.40 -16.39
N LYS A 19 -48.70 -52.52 -15.67
CA LYS A 19 -48.27 -51.55 -14.66
C LYS A 19 -47.06 -50.77 -15.17
N ASP A 20 -47.00 -49.50 -14.83
CA ASP A 20 -45.81 -48.68 -15.03
C ASP A 20 -44.59 -49.33 -14.36
N GLY A 21 -43.46 -49.31 -15.06
CA GLY A 21 -42.17 -49.78 -14.57
C GLY A 21 -41.29 -48.64 -14.06
N ALA A 22 -40.11 -48.97 -13.53
CA ALA A 22 -39.10 -47.97 -13.21
C ALA A 22 -38.65 -47.25 -14.50
N GLY A 23 -39.06 -46.00 -14.66
CA GLY A 23 -38.77 -45.21 -15.86
C GLY A 23 -39.62 -45.55 -17.10
N VAL A 24 -40.69 -46.34 -16.96
CA VAL A 24 -41.60 -46.70 -18.05
C VAL A 24 -43.01 -46.26 -17.70
N LYS A 25 -43.65 -45.54 -18.63
CA LYS A 25 -45.05 -45.15 -18.53
C LYS A 25 -45.87 -45.84 -19.62
N ILE A 26 -46.93 -46.52 -19.20
CA ILE A 26 -47.88 -47.20 -20.07
C ILE A 26 -49.21 -46.45 -19.99
N THR A 27 -49.73 -46.06 -21.14
CA THR A 27 -51.07 -45.45 -21.25
C THR A 27 -51.89 -46.19 -22.30
N GLN A 28 -53.20 -46.21 -22.11
CA GLN A 28 -54.14 -46.87 -23.02
C GLN A 28 -55.22 -45.87 -23.43
N SER A 29 -55.52 -45.83 -24.73
CA SER A 29 -56.66 -45.10 -25.27
C SER A 29 -57.44 -46.04 -26.19
N GLY A 30 -58.62 -46.47 -25.75
CA GLY A 30 -59.37 -47.51 -26.46
C GLY A 30 -58.55 -48.80 -26.62
N LYS A 31 -58.22 -49.17 -27.86
CA LYS A 31 -57.44 -50.37 -28.22
C LYS A 31 -55.94 -50.08 -28.43
N GLU A 32 -55.51 -48.83 -28.33
CA GLU A 32 -54.13 -48.43 -28.52
C GLU A 32 -53.40 -48.30 -27.19
N PHE A 33 -52.17 -48.82 -27.15
CA PHE A 33 -51.28 -48.72 -26.00
C PHE A 33 -50.04 -47.92 -26.39
N THR A 34 -49.69 -46.93 -25.59
CA THR A 34 -48.44 -46.19 -25.73
C THR A 34 -47.51 -46.55 -24.58
N ILE A 35 -46.34 -47.07 -24.92
CA ILE A 35 -45.26 -47.35 -23.98
C ILE A 35 -44.18 -46.31 -24.22
N SER A 36 -43.82 -45.57 -23.17
CA SER A 36 -42.89 -44.45 -23.27
C SER A 36 -41.95 -44.39 -22.07
N ALA A 37 -40.86 -43.65 -22.22
CA ALA A 37 -39.96 -43.34 -21.11
C ALA A 37 -40.65 -42.35 -20.15
N ASP A 38 -40.73 -42.71 -18.87
CA ASP A 38 -41.15 -41.80 -17.80
C ASP A 38 -39.94 -40.94 -17.40
N THR A 39 -39.72 -39.83 -18.12
CA THR A 39 -38.58 -38.94 -17.91
C THR A 39 -38.53 -38.32 -16.51
N SER A 40 -39.68 -38.21 -15.84
CA SER A 40 -39.76 -37.73 -14.45
C SER A 40 -39.20 -38.74 -13.45
N LYS A 41 -39.41 -40.04 -13.66
CA LYS A 41 -38.84 -41.11 -12.82
C LYS A 41 -37.41 -41.46 -13.22
N LEU A 42 -37.09 -41.38 -14.51
CA LEU A 42 -35.73 -41.61 -15.02
C LEU A 42 -34.74 -40.56 -14.53
N SER A 43 -35.12 -39.28 -14.53
CA SER A 43 -34.24 -38.20 -14.04
C SER A 43 -33.92 -38.32 -12.56
N GLN A 44 -34.88 -38.77 -11.73
CA GLN A 44 -34.65 -39.02 -10.30
C GLN A 44 -33.77 -40.26 -10.05
N SER A 45 -33.85 -41.28 -10.91
CA SER A 45 -33.13 -42.55 -10.71
C SER A 45 -31.75 -42.58 -11.37
N THR A 46 -31.51 -41.70 -12.35
CA THR A 46 -30.24 -41.62 -13.08
C THR A 46 -29.32 -40.62 -12.39
N LYS A 47 -28.08 -41.03 -12.12
CA LYS A 47 -27.08 -40.19 -11.44
C LYS A 47 -25.95 -39.78 -12.38
N LEU A 48 -25.48 -38.55 -12.19
CA LEU A 48 -24.23 -38.05 -12.72
C LEU A 48 -23.15 -38.21 -11.65
N SER A 49 -22.11 -39.00 -11.93
CA SER A 49 -20.95 -39.09 -11.04
C SER A 49 -19.87 -38.07 -11.43
N TYR A 50 -19.28 -37.38 -10.45
CA TYR A 50 -18.25 -36.37 -10.66
C TYR A 50 -17.17 -36.40 -9.58
N THR A 51 -16.02 -35.78 -9.85
CA THR A 51 -14.93 -35.62 -8.89
C THR A 51 -14.51 -34.16 -8.85
N ALA A 52 -14.02 -33.71 -7.69
CA ALA A 52 -13.38 -32.41 -7.54
C ALA A 52 -11.88 -32.60 -7.34
N ASN A 53 -11.07 -31.75 -7.97
CA ASN A 53 -9.62 -31.66 -7.75
C ASN A 53 -8.85 -33.00 -7.86
N GLY A 54 -9.27 -33.89 -8.77
CA GLY A 54 -8.59 -35.16 -9.01
C GLY A 54 -8.75 -36.22 -7.90
N VAL A 55 -9.65 -36.02 -6.94
CA VAL A 55 -9.92 -36.99 -5.86
C VAL A 55 -10.54 -38.27 -6.44
N ALA A 56 -10.05 -39.44 -6.02
CA ALA A 56 -10.46 -40.74 -6.56
C ALA A 56 -11.91 -41.13 -6.20
N ALA A 57 -12.39 -40.75 -5.02
CA ALA A 57 -13.76 -41.01 -4.60
C ALA A 57 -14.73 -40.13 -5.40
N LYS A 58 -15.69 -40.77 -6.09
CA LYS A 58 -16.72 -40.08 -6.87
C LYS A 58 -17.83 -39.58 -5.95
N GLN A 59 -18.32 -38.38 -6.25
CA GLN A 59 -19.59 -37.85 -5.77
C GLN A 59 -20.68 -38.14 -6.80
N GLU A 60 -21.94 -38.11 -6.39
CA GLU A 60 -23.07 -38.34 -7.28
C GLU A 60 -24.18 -37.32 -7.03
N VAL A 61 -24.87 -36.93 -8.10
CA VAL A 61 -26.10 -36.15 -8.05
C VAL A 61 -27.13 -36.73 -9.02
N THR A 62 -28.43 -36.61 -8.74
CA THR A 62 -29.45 -37.07 -9.70
C THR A 62 -29.55 -36.09 -10.88
N LEU A 63 -30.04 -36.56 -12.04
CA LEU A 63 -30.33 -35.64 -13.14
C LEU A 63 -31.46 -34.65 -12.79
N ALA A 64 -32.35 -35.01 -11.86
CA ALA A 64 -33.41 -34.15 -11.37
C ALA A 64 -32.88 -32.99 -10.53
N ASP A 65 -31.90 -33.25 -9.65
CA ASP A 65 -31.30 -32.22 -8.78
C ASP A 65 -30.31 -31.33 -9.53
N GLY A 66 -29.56 -31.89 -10.48
CA GLY A 66 -28.55 -31.18 -11.25
C GLY A 66 -27.35 -30.74 -10.41
N LEU A 67 -26.39 -30.03 -11.04
CA LEU A 67 -25.22 -29.51 -10.33
C LEU A 67 -25.49 -28.09 -9.80
N ASN A 68 -25.15 -27.85 -8.53
CA ASN A 68 -25.23 -26.53 -7.91
C ASN A 68 -23.81 -25.94 -7.73
N PHE A 69 -23.45 -24.97 -8.58
CA PHE A 69 -22.19 -24.24 -8.48
C PHE A 69 -22.36 -23.08 -7.49
N GLN A 70 -21.55 -23.09 -6.44
CA GLN A 70 -21.64 -22.13 -5.34
C GLN A 70 -20.46 -21.17 -5.36
N ASP A 71 -20.66 -20.01 -4.75
CA ASP A 71 -19.59 -19.06 -4.53
C ASP A 71 -18.49 -19.65 -3.63
N GLY A 72 -17.24 -19.33 -3.94
CA GLY A 72 -16.10 -19.59 -3.06
C GLY A 72 -15.77 -18.37 -2.20
N LYS A 73 -14.69 -18.44 -1.42
CA LYS A 73 -14.24 -17.31 -0.59
C LYS A 73 -13.99 -16.03 -1.41
N PHE A 74 -13.42 -16.17 -2.61
CA PHE A 74 -13.06 -15.04 -3.49
C PHE A 74 -13.55 -15.22 -4.93
N THR A 75 -14.54 -16.09 -5.14
CA THR A 75 -15.08 -16.38 -6.46
C THR A 75 -16.60 -16.33 -6.41
N LYS A 76 -17.21 -15.70 -7.40
CA LYS A 76 -18.66 -15.71 -7.62
C LYS A 76 -18.97 -16.68 -8.75
N ALA A 77 -19.76 -17.70 -8.47
CA ALA A 77 -20.19 -18.65 -9.49
C ALA A 77 -21.34 -18.07 -10.32
N SER A 78 -21.29 -18.27 -11.63
CA SER A 78 -22.43 -18.00 -12.51
C SER A 78 -22.52 -19.03 -13.63
N VAL A 79 -23.73 -19.24 -14.15
CA VAL A 79 -23.99 -20.18 -15.24
C VAL A 79 -24.76 -19.45 -16.34
N ASP A 80 -24.22 -19.45 -17.56
CA ASP A 80 -24.90 -18.89 -18.73
C ASP A 80 -25.64 -19.97 -19.56
N THR A 81 -26.31 -19.53 -20.63
CA THR A 81 -26.95 -20.41 -21.62
C THR A 81 -26.09 -21.62 -22.00
N ALA A 82 -26.75 -22.77 -22.17
CA ALA A 82 -26.10 -24.06 -22.47
C ALA A 82 -25.11 -24.55 -21.38
N GLY A 83 -25.20 -24.05 -20.15
CA GLY A 83 -24.46 -24.58 -19.01
C GLY A 83 -22.99 -24.14 -18.95
N LYS A 84 -22.63 -23.02 -19.60
CA LYS A 84 -21.28 -22.46 -19.47
C LYS A 84 -21.10 -21.88 -18.07
N VAL A 85 -20.28 -22.57 -17.28
CA VAL A 85 -19.94 -22.17 -15.90
C VAL A 85 -18.82 -21.14 -15.95
N LYS A 86 -18.98 -20.04 -15.23
CA LYS A 86 -17.98 -18.98 -15.05
C LYS A 86 -17.73 -18.77 -13.56
N TYR A 87 -16.51 -18.34 -13.25
CA TYR A 87 -16.14 -17.87 -11.93
C TYR A 87 -15.50 -16.51 -12.08
N ASP A 88 -16.19 -15.49 -11.59
CA ASP A 88 -15.62 -14.15 -11.48
C ASP A 88 -14.89 -14.04 -10.14
N THR A 89 -13.80 -13.28 -10.10
CA THR A 89 -13.09 -13.01 -8.85
C THR A 89 -13.76 -11.87 -8.08
N VAL A 90 -13.83 -12.03 -6.76
CA VAL A 90 -14.23 -10.95 -5.87
C VAL A 90 -13.02 -10.06 -5.62
N THR A 91 -12.98 -8.90 -6.28
CA THR A 91 -11.86 -7.97 -6.17
C THR A 91 -12.10 -6.92 -5.09
N GLN A 92 -11.04 -6.53 -4.39
CA GLN A 92 -11.05 -5.45 -3.41
C GLN A 92 -9.86 -4.52 -3.67
N GLY A 93 -10.18 -3.25 -3.93
CA GLY A 93 -9.20 -2.19 -4.05
C GLY A 93 -8.69 -1.72 -2.68
N ILE A 94 -7.49 -1.14 -2.67
CA ILE A 94 -6.89 -0.49 -1.50
C ILE A 94 -6.92 1.02 -1.76
N THR A 95 -7.54 1.77 -0.86
CA THR A 95 -7.54 3.24 -0.94
C THR A 95 -6.29 3.81 -0.27
N VAL A 96 -5.70 4.83 -0.89
CA VAL A 96 -4.57 5.57 -0.34
C VAL A 96 -5.00 7.01 -0.09
N THR A 97 -4.86 7.48 1.15
CA THR A 97 -5.12 8.87 1.53
C THR A 97 -3.85 9.43 2.13
N ASP A 98 -3.40 10.59 1.64
CA ASP A 98 -2.22 11.29 2.17
C ASP A 98 -0.95 10.41 2.21
N GLY A 99 -0.75 9.56 1.19
CA GLY A 99 0.40 8.66 1.13
C GLY A 99 0.27 7.37 1.94
N LYS A 100 -0.83 7.18 2.66
CA LYS A 100 -1.06 6.02 3.52
C LYS A 100 -2.17 5.13 2.99
N ALA A 101 -1.86 3.85 2.79
CA ALA A 101 -2.88 2.83 2.50
C ALA A 101 -3.80 2.60 3.70
N ALA A 102 -5.10 2.47 3.40
CA ALA A 102 -6.09 2.00 4.35
C ALA A 102 -6.16 0.47 4.32
N VAL A 103 -6.45 -0.13 5.47
CA VAL A 103 -6.78 -1.56 5.56
C VAL A 103 -8.24 -1.71 5.13
N PRO A 104 -8.55 -2.49 4.07
CA PRO A 104 -9.93 -2.75 3.67
C PRO A 104 -10.74 -3.39 4.80
N THR A 105 -12.04 -3.07 4.89
CA THR A 105 -12.95 -3.65 5.88
C THR A 105 -13.47 -5.04 5.48
N THR A 106 -13.28 -5.42 4.22
CA THR A 106 -13.70 -6.69 3.64
C THR A 106 -12.52 -7.31 2.90
N ASP A 107 -12.34 -8.63 3.05
CA ASP A 107 -11.32 -9.37 2.29
C ASP A 107 -11.70 -9.39 0.79
N GLY A 108 -10.69 -9.33 -0.08
CA GLY A 108 -10.86 -9.57 -1.51
C GLY A 108 -9.52 -9.59 -2.23
N LEU A 109 -9.54 -9.93 -3.52
CA LEU A 109 -8.33 -10.00 -4.34
C LEU A 109 -7.98 -8.61 -4.91
N THR A 110 -6.72 -8.23 -4.84
CA THR A 110 -6.23 -6.98 -5.45
C THR A 110 -5.54 -7.29 -6.78
N THR A 111 -5.81 -6.51 -7.82
CA THR A 111 -5.19 -6.74 -9.13
C THR A 111 -3.77 -6.16 -9.19
N ALA A 112 -2.95 -6.58 -10.16
CA ALA A 112 -1.64 -5.96 -10.38
C ALA A 112 -1.75 -4.45 -10.67
N LYS A 113 -2.82 -4.02 -11.35
CA LYS A 113 -3.11 -2.60 -11.60
C LYS A 113 -3.39 -1.84 -10.30
N ASP A 114 -4.18 -2.44 -9.41
CA ASP A 114 -4.48 -1.83 -8.11
C ASP A 114 -3.22 -1.71 -7.25
N ILE A 115 -2.39 -2.76 -7.19
CA ILE A 115 -1.12 -2.71 -6.47
C ILE A 115 -0.21 -1.62 -7.04
N ALA A 116 -0.05 -1.54 -8.36
CA ALA A 116 0.77 -0.51 -9.00
C ALA A 116 0.28 0.91 -8.64
N ASN A 117 -1.04 1.13 -8.67
CA ASN A 117 -1.63 2.41 -8.29
C ASN A 117 -1.37 2.74 -6.81
N VAL A 118 -1.52 1.76 -5.91
CA VAL A 118 -1.26 1.92 -4.47
C VAL A 118 0.19 2.29 -4.24
N VAL A 119 1.14 1.49 -4.71
CA VAL A 119 2.58 1.73 -4.43
C VAL A 119 3.07 3.05 -5.00
N ASN A 120 2.57 3.46 -6.17
CA ASN A 120 2.88 4.77 -6.76
C ASN A 120 2.19 5.95 -6.05
N SER A 121 1.25 5.68 -5.15
CA SER A 121 0.54 6.69 -4.35
C SER A 121 1.02 6.73 -2.90
N LEU A 122 1.77 5.74 -2.43
CA LEU A 122 2.32 5.72 -1.09
C LEU A 122 3.39 6.81 -0.91
N GLY A 123 3.50 7.33 0.31
CA GLY A 123 4.42 8.41 0.62
C GLY A 123 4.32 8.89 2.06
N TRP A 124 5.04 9.96 2.35
CA TRP A 124 5.04 10.63 3.66
C TRP A 124 4.97 12.14 3.48
N LYS A 125 4.42 12.84 4.47
CA LYS A 125 4.33 14.30 4.44
C LYS A 125 5.63 14.93 4.95
N ALA A 126 6.21 15.81 4.15
CA ALA A 126 7.35 16.64 4.52
C ALA A 126 6.88 18.09 4.76
N ASN A 127 7.49 18.79 5.70
CA ASN A 127 7.35 20.24 5.84
C ASN A 127 8.60 20.83 6.50
N ALA A 128 8.92 22.09 6.18
CA ALA A 128 9.92 22.87 6.89
C ALA A 128 9.27 23.69 8.01
N GLY A 129 9.99 23.89 9.12
CA GLY A 129 9.54 24.69 10.26
C GLY A 129 10.69 25.45 10.92
N GLY A 130 10.37 26.38 11.82
CA GLY A 130 11.34 27.28 12.46
C GLY A 130 11.62 28.52 11.62
N ASN A 131 12.89 28.93 11.49
CA ASN A 131 13.31 30.00 10.61
C ASN A 131 13.32 29.51 9.16
N VAL A 132 12.18 29.65 8.50
CA VAL A 132 12.01 29.36 7.07
C VAL A 132 12.17 30.65 6.26
N ASP A 133 12.86 30.57 5.13
CA ASP A 133 12.91 31.66 4.15
C ASP A 133 11.64 31.60 3.29
N GLY A 134 10.70 32.51 3.56
CA GLY A 134 9.36 32.51 2.96
C GLY A 134 8.35 31.63 3.70
N GLY A 135 7.30 31.20 2.99
CA GLY A 135 6.26 30.33 3.54
C GLY A 135 6.60 28.85 3.40
N SER A 136 6.21 28.03 4.38
CA SER A 136 6.29 26.57 4.27
C SER A 136 4.91 25.94 4.09
N THR A 137 4.83 24.83 3.36
CA THR A 137 3.59 24.07 3.16
C THR A 137 3.94 22.61 3.17
N SER A 138 3.14 21.81 3.88
CA SER A 138 3.35 20.38 3.91
C SER A 138 3.02 19.76 2.55
N THR A 139 3.95 18.98 2.02
CA THR A 139 3.80 18.28 0.74
C THR A 139 3.92 16.78 0.94
N LEU A 140 3.21 16.01 0.10
CA LEU A 140 3.35 14.56 0.06
C LEU A 140 4.55 14.21 -0.81
N VAL A 141 5.57 13.59 -0.21
CA VAL A 141 6.69 12.96 -0.90
C VAL A 141 6.30 11.52 -1.18
N LYS A 142 6.11 11.19 -2.46
CA LYS A 142 5.70 9.84 -2.90
C LYS A 142 6.89 8.91 -3.03
N SER A 143 6.60 7.62 -3.09
CA SER A 143 7.60 6.61 -3.45
C SER A 143 8.19 6.92 -4.83
N GLY A 144 9.51 7.07 -4.89
CA GLY A 144 10.24 7.44 -6.11
C GLY A 144 10.50 8.94 -6.27
N ASP A 145 9.91 9.80 -5.44
CA ASP A 145 10.25 11.22 -5.44
C ASP A 145 11.64 11.45 -4.84
N GLU A 146 12.35 12.46 -5.36
CA GLU A 146 13.63 12.92 -4.81
C GLU A 146 13.38 14.05 -3.80
N VAL A 147 14.04 13.95 -2.64
CA VAL A 147 14.10 15.04 -1.64
C VAL A 147 15.53 15.57 -1.60
N VAL A 148 15.69 16.86 -1.87
CA VAL A 148 17.00 17.52 -1.91
C VAL A 148 17.14 18.47 -0.73
N PHE A 149 18.13 18.24 0.12
CA PHE A 149 18.51 19.16 1.21
C PHE A 149 19.57 20.14 0.70
N LYS A 150 19.19 21.41 0.56
CA LYS A 150 20.11 22.47 0.09
C LYS A 150 20.61 23.28 1.29
N ALA A 151 21.91 23.56 1.29
CA ALA A 151 22.55 24.46 2.25
C ALA A 151 22.78 25.83 1.60
N GLY A 152 22.54 26.92 2.34
CA GLY A 152 22.95 28.27 1.90
C GLY A 152 24.43 28.55 2.19
N ASP A 153 24.90 29.75 1.85
CA ASP A 153 26.34 30.11 1.79
C ASP A 153 27.15 29.83 3.06
N ASN A 154 26.55 29.92 4.24
CA ASN A 154 27.21 29.76 5.53
C ASN A 154 26.91 28.44 6.25
N LEU A 155 26.19 27.54 5.58
CA LEU A 155 25.80 26.23 6.09
C LEU A 155 26.32 25.14 5.15
N THR A 156 26.70 24.01 5.72
CA THR A 156 26.98 22.80 4.95
C THR A 156 26.06 21.69 5.44
N VAL A 157 25.52 20.91 4.50
CA VAL A 157 24.88 19.62 4.78
C VAL A 157 25.84 18.51 4.40
N LYS A 158 26.19 17.64 5.35
CA LYS A 158 26.92 16.41 5.10
C LYS A 158 25.95 15.24 5.10
N GLN A 159 25.96 14.45 4.03
CA GLN A 159 25.21 13.22 3.92
C GLN A 159 26.13 12.03 4.24
N ASP A 160 25.75 11.21 5.21
CA ASP A 160 26.41 9.96 5.56
C ASP A 160 25.40 8.81 5.42
N LEU A 161 25.67 7.89 4.50
CA LEU A 161 24.75 6.79 4.17
C LEU A 161 25.32 5.45 4.61
N SER A 162 24.47 4.62 5.21
CA SER A 162 24.75 3.21 5.49
C SER A 162 23.49 2.36 5.33
N THR A 163 23.62 1.03 5.36
CA THR A 163 22.49 0.13 5.16
C THR A 163 21.39 0.39 6.18
N GLY A 164 20.20 0.78 5.70
CA GLY A 164 19.03 1.06 6.55
C GLY A 164 19.10 2.37 7.34
N LYS A 165 20.14 3.20 7.16
CA LYS A 165 20.29 4.48 7.87
C LYS A 165 20.71 5.59 6.91
N GLN A 166 19.97 6.70 6.96
CA GLN A 166 20.35 7.94 6.29
C GLN A 166 20.60 8.99 7.37
N GLU A 167 21.80 9.58 7.39
CA GLU A 167 22.16 10.63 8.34
C GLU A 167 22.55 11.90 7.58
N TYR A 168 22.01 13.03 8.03
CA TYR A 168 22.28 14.34 7.47
C TYR A 168 22.71 15.28 8.59
N THR A 169 23.96 15.72 8.54
CA THR A 169 24.54 16.62 9.55
C THR A 169 24.63 18.03 9.00
N TYR A 170 23.96 18.97 9.66
CA TYR A 170 24.06 20.40 9.38
C TYR A 170 25.17 21.01 10.21
N LYS A 171 26.06 21.79 9.58
CA LYS A 171 27.16 22.50 10.25
C LYS A 171 27.31 23.90 9.70
N LEU A 172 27.66 24.85 10.56
CA LEU A 172 28.15 26.14 10.11
C LEU A 172 29.51 25.97 9.43
N ASN A 173 29.77 26.81 8.45
CA ASN A 173 31.09 26.91 7.85
C ASN A 173 32.08 27.48 8.89
N LYS A 174 33.38 27.11 8.77
CA LYS A 174 34.40 27.63 9.68
C LYS A 174 34.58 29.13 9.53
N ASP A 175 34.57 29.58 8.29
CA ASP A 175 34.59 30.98 7.92
C ASP A 175 33.19 31.36 7.45
N LEU A 176 32.60 32.35 8.09
CA LEU A 176 31.31 32.90 7.70
C LEU A 176 31.55 34.15 6.86
N THR A 177 30.94 34.23 5.69
CA THR A 177 31.11 35.35 4.75
C THR A 177 29.76 35.98 4.41
N GLY A 178 29.77 37.21 3.89
CA GLY A 178 28.55 37.91 3.47
C GLY A 178 27.55 38.21 4.59
N LEU A 179 28.01 38.29 5.84
CA LEU A 179 27.15 38.69 6.96
C LEU A 179 27.02 40.22 7.01
N ASP A 180 25.79 40.72 7.05
CA ASP A 180 25.53 42.17 7.22
C ASP A 180 25.81 42.64 8.65
N SER A 181 25.44 41.82 9.63
CA SER A 181 25.67 42.14 11.05
C SER A 181 25.74 40.88 11.92
N VAL A 182 26.48 41.00 13.01
CA VAL A 182 26.50 40.02 14.09
C VAL A 182 26.24 40.77 15.40
N THR A 183 25.14 40.46 16.06
CA THR A 183 24.85 40.99 17.40
C THR A 183 25.33 39.99 18.43
N SER A 184 26.29 40.38 19.25
CA SER A 184 26.76 39.61 20.38
C SER A 184 26.76 40.46 21.64
N LYS A 185 26.55 39.82 22.80
CA LYS A 185 26.75 40.47 24.11
C LYS A 185 28.23 40.66 24.43
N LYS A 186 29.09 39.78 23.90
CA LYS A 186 30.53 39.74 24.14
C LYS A 186 31.23 39.06 22.98
N LEU A 187 32.23 39.73 22.41
CA LEU A 187 33.18 39.13 21.48
C LEU A 187 34.48 38.87 22.23
N THR A 188 34.96 37.63 22.21
CA THR A 188 36.25 37.25 22.80
C THR A 188 37.11 36.65 21.71
N VAL A 189 38.32 37.18 21.54
CA VAL A 189 39.39 36.59 20.73
C VAL A 189 40.40 35.97 21.70
N PRO A 190 40.42 34.64 21.84
CA PRO A 190 41.32 33.97 22.76
C PRO A 190 42.78 34.22 22.40
N GLY A 191 43.57 34.64 23.38
CA GLY A 191 45.02 34.82 23.26
C GLY A 191 45.79 33.69 23.94
N THR A 192 47.08 33.57 23.64
CA THR A 192 47.95 32.66 24.40
C THR A 192 48.25 33.25 25.79
N GLY A 193 48.35 32.38 26.80
CA GLY A 193 48.68 32.80 28.17
C GLY A 193 47.61 33.67 28.85
N GLY A 194 46.34 33.53 28.47
CA GLY A 194 45.21 34.26 29.07
C GLY A 194 45.05 35.71 28.59
N LYS A 195 45.74 36.08 27.51
CA LYS A 195 45.71 37.43 26.92
C LYS A 195 44.57 37.63 25.94
N ASP A 196 43.34 37.38 26.40
CA ASP A 196 42.15 37.47 25.55
C ASP A 196 41.79 38.92 25.24
N THR A 197 41.52 39.21 23.97
CA THR A 197 40.95 40.51 23.58
C THR A 197 39.43 40.41 23.65
N VAL A 198 38.80 41.35 24.35
CA VAL A 198 37.36 41.33 24.62
C VAL A 198 36.73 42.65 24.19
N ILE A 199 35.58 42.55 23.52
CA ILE A 199 34.68 43.67 23.24
C ILE A 199 33.31 43.33 23.82
N ASP A 200 32.81 44.16 24.72
CA ASP A 200 31.48 44.02 25.30
C ASP A 200 30.86 45.40 25.62
N SER A 201 29.73 45.41 26.34
CA SER A 201 29.01 46.62 26.70
C SER A 201 29.79 47.60 27.60
N ASN A 202 30.91 47.16 28.18
CA ASN A 202 31.79 48.01 29.01
C ASN A 202 32.96 48.61 28.22
N GLY A 203 33.10 48.28 26.92
CA GLY A 203 34.16 48.80 26.05
C GLY A 203 35.11 47.71 25.53
N ILE A 204 36.37 48.08 25.31
CA ILE A 204 37.41 47.22 24.73
C ILE A 204 38.47 46.91 25.78
N ASN A 205 38.75 45.62 26.00
CA ASN A 205 39.89 45.14 26.78
C ASN A 205 40.89 44.45 25.84
N ALA A 206 42.10 45.00 25.74
CA ALA A 206 43.16 44.45 24.87
C ALA A 206 43.86 43.20 25.43
N GLY A 207 43.50 42.72 26.63
CA GLY A 207 44.05 41.48 27.19
C GLY A 207 45.55 41.54 27.52
N GLY A 208 46.09 42.74 27.78
CA GLY A 208 47.54 42.92 27.94
C GLY A 208 48.34 42.76 26.64
N ASN A 209 47.67 42.75 25.49
CA ASN A 209 48.32 42.84 24.17
C ASN A 209 48.60 44.30 23.81
N LYS A 210 49.57 44.52 22.91
CA LYS A 210 49.82 45.84 22.33
C LYS A 210 48.71 46.19 21.35
N ILE A 211 48.20 47.41 21.42
CA ILE A 211 47.37 48.00 20.38
C ILE A 211 48.31 48.67 19.38
N THR A 212 48.45 48.09 18.18
CA THR A 212 49.35 48.58 17.13
C THR A 212 48.59 49.39 16.07
N ASN A 213 49.31 50.07 15.18
CA ASN A 213 48.73 50.87 14.08
C ASN A 213 47.76 51.97 14.53
N VAL A 214 48.03 52.58 15.69
CA VAL A 214 47.29 53.74 16.20
C VAL A 214 47.90 55.02 15.62
N ALA A 215 47.14 55.72 14.77
CA ALA A 215 47.53 57.02 14.23
C ALA A 215 47.64 58.08 15.36
N PRO A 216 48.42 59.17 15.18
CA PRO A 216 48.47 60.26 16.16
C PRO A 216 47.07 60.84 16.42
N GLY A 217 46.66 60.92 17.69
CA GLY A 217 45.40 61.55 18.07
C GLY A 217 45.40 63.06 17.77
N VAL A 218 44.26 63.59 17.31
CA VAL A 218 44.08 65.00 16.93
C VAL A 218 43.04 65.67 17.84
N ASN A 219 41.97 64.97 18.18
CA ASN A 219 40.89 65.46 19.04
C ASN A 219 41.09 65.03 20.50
N GLY A 220 40.40 65.73 21.43
CA GLY A 220 40.52 65.49 22.87
C GLY A 220 40.06 64.11 23.38
N THR A 221 39.41 63.31 22.53
CA THR A 221 38.93 61.94 22.85
C THR A 221 39.69 60.86 22.09
N ASP A 222 40.71 61.21 21.31
CA ASP A 222 41.50 60.25 20.55
C ASP A 222 42.54 59.57 21.45
N ALA A 223 42.92 58.34 21.10
CA ALA A 223 44.02 57.65 21.78
C ALA A 223 45.39 58.27 21.42
N VAL A 224 46.34 58.27 22.36
CA VAL A 224 47.72 58.76 22.16
C VAL A 224 48.65 57.57 21.88
N ASN A 225 49.46 57.67 20.82
CA ASN A 225 50.47 56.65 20.50
C ASN A 225 51.84 56.98 21.12
N LYS A 226 52.80 56.04 21.07
CA LYS A 226 54.11 56.23 21.71
C LYS A 226 54.92 57.40 21.12
N SER A 227 54.84 57.63 19.81
CA SER A 227 55.56 58.75 19.18
C SER A 227 55.07 60.13 19.64
N GLN A 228 53.79 60.28 19.99
CA GLN A 228 53.27 61.53 20.56
C GLN A 228 53.68 61.72 22.01
N LEU A 229 53.84 60.64 22.78
CA LEU A 229 54.33 60.69 24.15
C LEU A 229 55.83 61.03 24.22
N ASP A 230 56.59 60.62 23.20
CA ASP A 230 58.04 60.83 23.12
C ASP A 230 58.44 62.21 22.53
N GLN A 231 57.46 63.05 22.13
CA GLN A 231 57.65 64.42 21.63
C GLN A 231 57.61 65.44 22.78
#